data_AF-A0A1Y1K1I8-F1
#
_entry.id   AF-A0A1Y1K1I8-F1
#
_cell.length_a   1.000
_cell.length_b   1.000
_cell.length_c   1.000
_cell.angle_alpha   90.00
_cell.angle_beta   90.00
_cell.angle_gamma   90.00
#
_symmetry.space_group_name_H-M   'P 1'
#
loop_
_entity.id
_entity.type
_entity.pdbx_description
1 polymer ?
#
loop_
_entity_poly.entity_id
_entity_poly.type
_entity_poly.pdbx_seq_one_letter_code
_entity_poly.pdbx_strand_id
1 'polypeptide(L)'
;MKATSLCFVLLCCIVQVLSAEFPEELIDDIVRECLKEHNVDIKELSKYFDDKLRITSVDDVGNKLIKCSIEKRKYYAPDGGFDKDVVLKDIAKSLTAFVKTEGTDYEALAEKLYEKCEGIKGADQV
;
A
#
# COMPACT_ATOMS: atom_id res chain seq x y z
N MET A 1 -43.37 7.44 -2.17
CA MET A 1 -42.00 6.97 -1.88
C MET A 1 -41.35 6.53 -3.18
N LYS A 2 -41.11 7.47 -4.10
CA LYS A 2 -41.00 7.16 -5.53
C LYS A 2 -39.91 8.06 -6.13
N ALA A 3 -38.93 7.45 -6.80
CA ALA A 3 -37.76 8.05 -7.47
C ALA A 3 -36.68 8.73 -6.60
N THR A 4 -37.01 9.65 -5.69
CA THR A 4 -36.00 10.47 -4.98
C THR A 4 -35.14 9.68 -4.00
N SER A 5 -35.72 8.75 -3.26
CA SER A 5 -34.99 7.88 -2.33
C SER A 5 -34.14 6.83 -3.05
N LEU A 6 -34.53 6.39 -4.25
CA LEU A 6 -33.76 5.44 -5.06
C LEU A 6 -32.51 6.10 -5.66
N CYS A 7 -32.63 7.36 -6.11
CA CYS A 7 -31.48 8.15 -6.57
C CYS A 7 -30.48 8.42 -5.44
N PHE A 8 -30.96 8.65 -4.21
CA PHE A 8 -30.09 8.85 -3.06
C PHE A 8 -29.34 7.56 -2.68
N VAL A 9 -30.02 6.41 -2.72
CA VAL A 9 -29.37 5.11 -2.51
C VAL A 9 -28.35 4.81 -3.61
N LEU A 10 -28.68 5.07 -4.89
CA LEU A 10 -27.73 4.91 -6.00
C LEU A 10 -26.53 5.85 -5.89
N LEU A 11 -26.73 7.12 -5.48
CA LEU A 11 -25.63 8.05 -5.20
C LEU A 11 -24.77 7.56 -4.03
N CYS A 12 -25.37 7.05 -2.96
CA CYS A 12 -24.63 6.44 -1.85
C CYS A 12 -23.86 5.19 -2.28
N CYS A 13 -24.45 4.33 -3.12
CA CYS A 13 -23.77 3.17 -3.68
C CYS A 13 -22.62 3.56 -4.61
N ILE A 14 -22.79 4.61 -5.43
CA ILE A 14 -21.71 5.15 -6.28
C ILE A 14 -20.59 5.73 -5.40
N VAL A 15 -20.91 6.46 -4.33
CA VAL A 15 -19.91 6.96 -3.38
C VAL A 15 -19.20 5.81 -2.66
N GLN A 16 -19.92 4.72 -2.31
CA GLN A 16 -19.33 3.52 -1.72
C GLN A 16 -18.46 2.72 -2.71
N VAL A 17 -18.82 2.70 -4.00
CA VAL A 17 -18.06 2.03 -5.08
C VAL A 17 -16.85 2.85 -5.51
N LEU A 18 -16.95 4.18 -5.50
CA LEU A 18 -15.84 5.11 -5.80
C LEU A 18 -14.90 5.31 -4.60
N SER A 19 -15.37 5.06 -3.38
CA SER A 19 -14.55 4.95 -2.18
C SER A 19 -13.93 3.55 -2.14
N ALA A 20 -12.97 3.27 -3.02
CA ALA A 20 -12.16 2.08 -2.90
C ALA A 20 -11.39 2.16 -1.58
N GLU A 21 -11.89 1.48 -0.55
CA GLU A 21 -11.20 1.39 0.72
C GLU A 21 -9.90 0.58 0.50
N PHE A 22 -8.82 1.04 1.13
CA PHE A 22 -7.55 0.33 1.08
C PHE A 22 -7.73 -1.12 1.58
N PRO A 23 -7.23 -2.14 0.84
CA PRO A 23 -7.48 -3.54 1.19
C PRO A 23 -7.01 -3.86 2.62
N GLU A 24 -7.92 -4.35 3.47
CA GLU A 24 -7.59 -4.70 4.86
C GLU A 24 -6.48 -5.75 4.95
N GLU A 25 -6.35 -6.62 3.95
CA GLU A 25 -5.33 -7.67 3.88
C GLU A 25 -3.90 -7.11 3.79
N LEU A 26 -3.74 -5.84 3.39
CA LEU A 26 -2.44 -5.15 3.36
C LEU A 26 -2.12 -4.44 4.69
N ILE A 27 -3.07 -4.41 5.62
CA ILE A 27 -2.95 -3.69 6.89
C ILE A 27 -2.50 -4.67 7.97
N ASP A 28 -1.20 -4.93 7.99
CA ASP A 28 -0.56 -5.73 9.03
C ASP A 28 -0.28 -4.91 10.31
N ASP A 29 0.25 -5.58 11.32
CA ASP A 29 0.49 -5.00 12.64
C ASP A 29 1.42 -3.78 12.59
N ILE A 30 2.39 -3.75 11.66
CA ILE A 30 3.31 -2.63 11.50
C ILE A 30 2.57 -1.40 10.94
N VAL A 31 1.71 -1.60 9.95
CA VAL A 31 0.86 -0.52 9.42
C VAL A 31 -0.05 0.03 10.52
N ARG A 32 -0.67 -0.84 11.32
CA ARG A 32 -1.52 -0.43 12.45
C ARG A 32 -0.74 0.35 13.50
N GLU A 33 0.48 -0.09 13.81
CA GLU A 33 1.35 0.59 14.77
C GLU A 33 1.74 1.99 14.28
N CYS A 34 2.16 2.13 13.02
CA CYS A 34 2.52 3.43 12.44
C CYS A 34 1.33 4.39 12.36
N LEU A 35 0.13 3.90 12.01
CA LEU A 35 -1.10 4.69 12.04
C LEU A 35 -1.38 5.22 13.45
N LYS A 36 -1.25 4.35 14.46
CA LYS A 36 -1.46 4.71 15.86
C LYS A 36 -0.43 5.71 16.37
N GLU A 37 0.86 5.51 16.07
CA GLU A 37 1.94 6.42 16.47
C GLU A 37 1.78 7.83 15.90
N HIS A 38 1.26 7.93 14.68
CA HIS A 38 1.02 9.20 14.01
C HIS A 38 -0.41 9.74 14.15
N ASN A 39 -1.25 9.06 14.93
CA ASN A 39 -2.66 9.42 15.16
C ASN A 39 -3.45 9.61 13.85
N VAL A 40 -3.24 8.70 12.90
CA VAL A 40 -3.88 8.69 11.58
C VAL A 40 -4.97 7.62 11.55
N ASP A 41 -6.16 7.99 11.09
CA ASP A 41 -7.24 7.03 10.85
C ASP A 41 -6.90 6.15 9.64
N ILE A 42 -7.18 4.86 9.74
CA ILE A 42 -6.93 3.88 8.67
C ILE A 42 -7.58 4.27 7.34
N LYS A 43 -8.72 4.97 7.38
CA LYS A 43 -9.45 5.44 6.20
C LYS A 43 -8.71 6.53 5.44
N GLU A 44 -7.82 7.25 6.11
CA GLU A 44 -6.97 8.26 5.47
C GLU A 44 -5.94 7.64 4.53
N LEU A 45 -5.65 6.34 4.63
CA LEU A 45 -4.73 5.68 3.69
C LEU A 45 -5.26 5.70 2.25
N SER A 46 -6.57 5.54 2.07
CA SER A 46 -7.20 5.48 0.75
C SER A 46 -6.98 6.75 -0.08
N LYS A 47 -6.71 7.90 0.56
CA LYS A 47 -6.47 9.17 -0.16
C LYS A 47 -5.14 9.19 -0.94
N TYR A 48 -4.18 8.34 -0.56
CA TYR A 48 -2.88 8.29 -1.22
C TYR A 48 -2.90 7.43 -2.49
N PHE A 49 -3.97 6.68 -2.73
CA PHE A 49 -4.06 5.71 -3.83
C PHE A 49 -5.16 6.08 -4.84
N ASP A 50 -4.92 5.84 -6.13
CA ASP A 50 -5.99 5.86 -7.14
C ASP A 50 -6.81 4.56 -7.13
N ASP A 51 -7.80 4.50 -8.02
CA ASP A 51 -8.66 3.33 -8.26
C ASP A 51 -7.90 2.07 -8.70
N LYS A 52 -6.62 2.23 -9.10
CA LYS A 52 -5.70 1.15 -9.50
C LYS A 52 -4.60 0.92 -8.46
N LEU A 53 -4.77 1.45 -7.25
CA LEU A 53 -3.83 1.35 -6.13
C LEU A 53 -2.44 1.91 -6.44
N ARG A 54 -2.35 2.91 -7.32
CA ARG A 54 -1.13 3.66 -7.56
C ARG A 54 -1.06 4.82 -6.60
N ILE A 55 0.12 5.06 -6.04
CA ILE A 55 0.35 6.23 -5.20
C ILE A 55 0.23 7.49 -6.07
N THR A 56 -0.72 8.37 -5.76
CA THR A 56 -1.00 9.58 -6.56
C THR A 56 -0.32 10.82 -5.98
N SER A 57 -0.24 10.90 -4.66
CA SER A 57 0.42 11.97 -3.93
C SER A 57 0.73 11.50 -2.51
N VAL A 58 1.80 12.04 -1.93
CA VAL A 58 2.19 11.76 -0.55
C VAL A 58 2.43 13.11 0.13
N ASP A 59 1.61 13.41 1.12
CA ASP A 59 1.79 14.59 1.97
C ASP A 59 2.79 14.29 3.12
N ASP A 60 3.04 15.26 4.00
CA ASP A 60 3.95 15.09 5.14
C ASP A 60 3.55 13.93 6.07
N VAL A 61 2.25 13.64 6.18
CA VAL A 61 1.74 12.54 6.99
C VAL A 61 2.02 11.22 6.30
N GLY A 62 1.74 11.12 5.00
CA GLY A 62 2.08 9.96 4.18
C GLY A 62 3.58 9.65 4.22
N ASN A 63 4.44 10.66 4.14
CA ASN A 63 5.89 10.49 4.25
C ASN A 63 6.32 9.94 5.62
N LYS A 64 5.70 10.42 6.70
CA LYS A 64 5.94 9.89 8.06
C LYS A 64 5.51 8.43 8.18
N LEU A 65 4.35 8.06 7.62
CA LEU A 65 3.85 6.68 7.64
C LEU A 65 4.75 5.72 6.85
N ILE A 66 5.22 6.14 5.67
CA ILE A 66 6.17 5.37 4.86
C ILE A 66 7.48 5.17 5.62
N LYS A 67 8.04 6.26 6.18
CA LYS A 67 9.28 6.20 6.95
C LYS A 67 9.15 5.29 8.17
N CYS A 68 8.08 5.42 8.95
CA CYS A 68 7.80 4.55 10.09
C CYS A 68 7.74 3.07 9.68
N SER A 69 7.04 2.78 8.58
CA SER A 69 6.90 1.41 8.08
C SER A 69 8.25 0.83 7.66
N ILE A 70 9.09 1.60 6.94
CA ILE A 70 10.42 1.19 6.50
C ILE A 70 11.34 0.91 7.70
N GLU A 71 11.34 1.79 8.70
CA GLU A 71 12.16 1.66 9.91
C GLU A 71 11.76 0.42 10.73
N LYS A 72 10.46 0.21 10.98
CA LYS A 72 9.97 -0.92 11.78
C LYS A 72 10.13 -2.26 11.06
N ARG A 73 9.99 -2.29 9.73
CA ARG A 73 10.23 -3.50 8.91
C ARG A 73 11.72 -3.84 8.78
N LYS A 74 12.63 -2.92 9.15
CA LYS A 74 14.09 -3.09 9.04
C LYS A 74 14.52 -3.38 7.61
N TYR A 75 13.97 -2.62 6.66
CA TYR A 75 14.33 -2.75 5.25
C TYR A 75 15.77 -2.36 4.93
N TYR A 76 16.46 -1.66 5.83
CA TYR A 76 17.86 -1.29 5.65
C TYR A 76 18.78 -2.25 6.40
N ALA A 77 19.79 -2.75 5.69
CA ALA A 77 20.90 -3.48 6.24
C ALA A 77 21.88 -2.51 6.97
N PRO A 78 22.80 -3.03 7.82
CA PRO A 78 23.73 -2.19 8.57
C PRO A 78 24.66 -1.31 7.73
N ASP A 79 24.83 -1.64 6.45
CA ASP A 79 25.62 -0.88 5.48
C ASP A 79 24.84 0.29 4.83
N GLY A 80 23.57 0.46 5.19
CA GLY A 80 22.68 1.48 4.62
C GLY A 80 22.05 1.07 3.29
N GLY A 81 22.37 -0.11 2.75
CA GLY A 81 21.68 -0.72 1.62
C GLY A 81 20.35 -1.33 2.02
N PHE A 82 19.52 -1.72 1.03
CA PHE A 82 18.30 -2.49 1.31
C PHE A 82 18.65 -3.93 1.70
N ASP A 83 18.05 -4.44 2.76
CA ASP A 83 18.02 -5.86 3.09
C ASP A 83 17.09 -6.58 2.10
N LYS A 84 17.70 -7.13 1.06
CA LYS A 84 17.00 -7.81 -0.04
C LYS A 84 16.08 -8.91 0.45
N ASP A 85 16.50 -9.72 1.43
CA ASP A 85 15.71 -10.85 1.91
C ASP A 85 14.46 -10.39 2.65
N VAL A 86 14.58 -9.33 3.45
CA VAL A 86 13.44 -8.72 4.15
C VAL A 86 12.46 -8.10 3.15
N VAL A 87 12.99 -7.34 2.18
CA VAL A 87 12.15 -6.69 1.15
C VAL A 87 11.44 -7.71 0.27
N LEU A 88 12.12 -8.76 -0.19
CA LEU A 88 11.53 -9.81 -1.02
C LEU A 88 10.39 -10.54 -0.30
N LYS A 89 10.58 -10.89 0.98
CA LYS A 89 9.52 -11.53 1.79
C LYS A 89 8.29 -10.65 1.89
N ASP A 90 8.47 -9.34 2.06
CA ASP A 90 7.34 -8.43 2.22
C ASP A 90 6.62 -8.14 0.89
N ILE A 91 7.36 -8.10 -0.22
CA ILE A 91 6.77 -8.05 -1.57
C ILE A 91 5.97 -9.34 -1.83
N ALA A 92 6.54 -10.52 -1.56
CA ALA A 92 5.86 -11.79 -1.77
C ALA A 92 4.57 -11.88 -0.95
N LYS A 93 4.60 -11.47 0.32
CA LYS A 93 3.42 -11.37 1.18
C LYS A 93 2.37 -10.44 0.57
N SER A 94 2.77 -9.24 0.14
CA SER A 94 1.87 -8.25 -0.48
C SER A 94 1.26 -8.77 -1.78
N LEU A 95 2.01 -9.54 -2.58
CA LEU A 95 1.53 -10.14 -3.81
C LEU A 95 0.40 -11.14 -3.60
N THR A 96 0.36 -11.84 -2.45
CA THR A 96 -0.77 -12.74 -2.14
C THR A 96 -2.10 -12.01 -2.02
N ALA A 97 -2.09 -10.73 -1.64
CA ALA A 97 -3.29 -9.91 -1.56
C ALA A 97 -3.75 -9.41 -2.95
N PHE A 98 -2.79 -9.13 -3.85
CA PHE A 98 -3.06 -8.56 -5.17
C PHE A 98 -3.26 -9.59 -6.29
N VAL A 99 -2.49 -10.67 -6.27
CA VAL A 99 -2.43 -11.67 -7.34
C VAL A 99 -3.14 -12.92 -6.85
N LYS A 100 -4.47 -12.96 -6.97
CA LYS A 100 -5.29 -14.10 -6.55
C LYS A 100 -5.36 -15.18 -7.64
N THR A 101 -4.21 -15.63 -8.13
CA THR A 101 -4.12 -16.66 -9.19
C THR A 101 -3.53 -17.94 -8.62
N GLU A 102 -4.27 -19.05 -8.78
CA GLU A 102 -3.87 -20.37 -8.31
C GLU A 102 -2.59 -20.83 -9.03
N GLY A 103 -1.65 -21.41 -8.28
CA GLY A 103 -0.34 -21.83 -8.81
C GLY A 103 0.68 -20.70 -9.02
N THR A 104 0.42 -19.49 -8.53
CA THR A 104 1.39 -18.39 -8.60
C THR A 104 2.57 -18.64 -7.66
N ASP A 105 3.78 -18.58 -8.21
CA ASP A 105 5.02 -18.50 -7.44
C ASP A 105 5.27 -17.03 -7.05
N TYR A 106 4.84 -16.67 -5.84
CA TYR A 106 4.96 -15.31 -5.33
C TYR A 106 6.40 -14.90 -5.03
N GLU A 107 7.29 -15.86 -4.73
CA GLU A 107 8.70 -15.58 -4.47
C GLU A 107 9.42 -15.20 -5.77
N ALA A 108 9.23 -16.01 -6.83
CA ALA A 108 9.78 -15.70 -8.15
C ALA A 108 9.22 -14.38 -8.72
N LEU A 109 7.94 -14.08 -8.45
CA LEU A 109 7.34 -12.81 -8.86
C LEU A 109 7.89 -11.62 -8.05
N ALA A 110 8.15 -11.81 -6.75
CA ALA A 110 8.77 -10.79 -5.90
C ALA A 110 10.20 -10.46 -6.35
N GLU A 111 11.00 -11.46 -6.69
CA GLU A 111 12.36 -11.26 -7.24
C GLU A 111 12.32 -10.43 -8.53
N LYS A 112 11.45 -10.80 -9.46
CA LYS A 112 11.28 -10.08 -10.72
C LYS A 112 10.84 -8.63 -10.53
N LEU A 113 10.05 -8.34 -9.49
CA LEU A 113 9.65 -6.98 -9.16
C LEU A 113 10.80 -6.20 -8.51
N TYR A 114 11.54 -6.83 -7.59
CA TYR A 114 12.70 -6.22 -6.94
C TYR A 114 13.76 -5.78 -7.96
N GLU A 115 14.11 -6.66 -8.90
CA GLU A 115 15.09 -6.34 -9.97
C GLU A 115 14.65 -5.15 -10.84
N LYS A 116 13.34 -5.04 -11.12
CA LYS A 116 12.80 -3.88 -11.84
C LYS A 116 12.88 -2.60 -11.03
N CYS A 117 12.74 -2.68 -9.70
CA CYS A 117 12.83 -1.54 -8.80
C CYS A 117 14.28 -1.08 -8.59
N GLU A 118 15.26 -1.99 -8.49
CA GLU A 118 16.69 -1.61 -8.44
C GLU A 118 17.13 -0.81 -9.69
N GLY A 119 16.51 -1.09 -10.84
CA GLY A 119 16.77 -0.35 -12.08
C GLY A 119 16.20 1.07 -12.12
N ILE A 120 15.31 1.44 -11.19
CA ILE A 120 14.66 2.76 -11.15
C ILE A 120 15.46 3.65 -10.21
N LYS A 121 16.33 4.50 -10.79
CA LYS A 121 16.95 5.60 -10.06
C LYS A 121 15.95 6.74 -9.91
N GLY A 122 15.62 7.10 -8.68
CA GLY A 122 14.78 8.26 -8.38
C GLY A 122 15.44 9.56 -8.84
N ALA A 123 14.63 10.55 -9.24
CA ALA A 123 15.11 11.88 -9.62
C ALA A 123 15.77 12.65 -8.45
N ASP A 124 15.59 12.17 -7.22
CA ASP A 124 16.18 12.73 -6.00
C ASP A 124 17.58 12.16 -5.69
N GLN A 125 18.16 11.33 -6.56
CA GLN A 125 19.59 11.03 -6.53
C GLN A 125 20.37 12.17 -7.21
N VAL A 126 20.48 13.30 -6.51
CA VAL A 126 21.51 14.34 -6.71
C VAL A 126 22.47 14.31 -5.53
#